data_AF-A0A7S3X3E2-F1
#
_entry.id   AF-A0A7S3X3E2-F1
#
_cell.length_a   1.000
_cell.length_b   1.000
_cell.length_c   1.000
_cell.angle_alpha   90.00
_cell.angle_beta   90.00
_cell.angle_gamma   90.00
#
_symmetry.space_group_name_H-M   'P 1'
#
loop_
_entity.id
_entity.type
_entity.pdbx_description
1 polymer ?
#
loop_
_entity_poly.entity_id
_entity_poly.type
_entity_poly.pdbx_seq_one_letter_code
_entity_poly.pdbx_strand_id
1 'polypeptide(L)'
;FEERSGGDIYIKDVDPESDAYDQGVRSGAQLAMVSATFGDEMWNAKGVGMTQFMTVLNSRFGATIRLALEKEDKNLLSSFFASFAPKPTDGVTDQKKQANLKSQFEQEEERLKDKSFR
;
A
#
# COMPACT_ATOMS: atom_id res chain seq x y z
N PHE A 1 -11.06 8.68 14.10
CA PHE A 1 -10.03 7.63 14.22
C PHE A 1 -10.69 6.29 14.53
N GLU A 2 -10.06 5.18 14.17
CA GLU A 2 -10.46 3.81 14.53
C GLU A 2 -9.23 3.01 14.97
N GLU A 3 -9.40 2.07 15.91
CA GLU A 3 -8.36 1.14 16.32
C GLU A 3 -8.54 -0.17 15.58
N ARG A 4 -7.43 -0.74 15.10
CA ARG A 4 -7.38 -2.05 14.46
C ARG A 4 -6.47 -2.99 15.26
N SER A 5 -6.27 -4.19 14.72
CA SER A 5 -5.48 -5.24 15.39
C SER A 5 -4.11 -4.71 15.84
N GLY A 6 -3.70 -5.11 17.05
CA GLY A 6 -2.40 -4.73 17.61
C GLY A 6 -2.34 -3.34 18.27
N GLY A 7 -3.47 -2.63 18.40
CA GLY A 7 -3.51 -1.30 19.02
C GLY A 7 -3.13 -0.16 18.08
N ASP A 8 -3.06 -0.44 16.78
CA ASP A 8 -2.75 0.56 15.76
C ASP A 8 -3.97 1.43 15.43
N ILE A 9 -3.71 2.72 15.28
CA ILE A 9 -4.75 3.73 15.05
C ILE A 9 -4.76 4.15 13.58
N TYR A 10 -5.95 4.20 13.00
CA TYR A 10 -6.18 4.59 11.61
C TYR A 10 -7.14 5.78 11.51
N ILE A 11 -7.00 6.56 10.44
CA ILE A 11 -7.94 7.60 10.09
C ILE A 11 -9.24 6.93 9.60
N LYS A 12 -10.29 7.00 10.41
CA LYS A 12 -11.60 6.45 10.04
C LYS A 12 -12.23 7.21 8.88
N ASP A 13 -12.31 8.53 9.03
CA ASP A 13 -12.92 9.43 8.07
C ASP A 13 -12.27 10.83 8.18
N VAL A 14 -12.38 11.61 7.12
CA VAL A 14 -11.86 12.99 7.04
C VAL A 14 -12.91 13.85 6.37
N ASP A 15 -13.28 14.95 7.00
CA ASP A 15 -14.19 15.93 6.40
C ASP A 15 -13.53 16.57 5.17
N PRO A 16 -14.13 16.49 3.96
CA PRO A 16 -13.60 17.10 2.75
C PRO A 16 -13.39 18.61 2.82
N GLU A 17 -14.10 19.32 3.71
CA GLU A 17 -14.00 20.77 3.90
C GLU A 17 -12.95 21.16 4.96
N SER A 18 -12.25 20.19 5.55
CA SER A 18 -11.28 20.44 6.62
C SER A 18 -9.86 20.72 6.13
N ASP A 19 -9.11 21.50 6.91
CA ASP A 19 -7.68 21.73 6.72
C ASP A 19 -6.87 20.43 6.58
N ALA A 20 -7.29 19.36 7.27
CA ALA A 20 -6.64 18.06 7.20
C ALA A 20 -6.76 17.44 5.79
N TYR A 21 -7.94 17.58 5.16
CA TYR A 21 -8.15 17.08 3.81
C TYR A 21 -7.29 17.83 2.79
N ASP A 22 -7.20 19.16 2.92
CA ASP A 22 -6.36 20.01 2.07
C ASP A 22 -4.86 19.68 2.22
N GLN A 23 -4.43 19.26 3.41
CA GLN A 23 -3.07 18.80 3.69
C GLN A 23 -2.79 17.36 3.21
N GLY A 24 -3.76 16.68 2.60
CA GLY A 24 -3.59 15.36 2.03
C GLY A 24 -3.86 14.19 2.98
N VAL A 25 -4.45 14.44 4.16
CA VAL A 25 -4.93 13.39 5.06
C VAL A 25 -6.09 12.65 4.41
N ARG A 26 -6.07 11.32 4.44
CA ARG A 26 -7.10 10.47 3.81
C ARG A 26 -7.53 9.36 4.77
N SER A 27 -8.79 8.96 4.66
CA SER A 27 -9.33 7.78 5.33
C SER A 27 -8.51 6.53 5.01
N GLY A 28 -8.30 5.69 6.00
CA GLY A 28 -7.49 4.47 5.93
C GLY A 28 -5.99 4.67 6.16
N ALA A 29 -5.48 5.90 6.28
CA ALA A 29 -4.08 6.09 6.64
C ALA A 29 -3.81 5.67 8.10
N GLN A 30 -2.70 4.96 8.34
CA GLN A 30 -2.27 4.58 9.67
C GLN A 30 -1.57 5.76 10.35
N LEU A 31 -1.85 5.99 11.62
CA LEU A 31 -1.12 6.94 12.45
C LEU A 31 0.18 6.31 12.94
N ALA A 32 1.32 6.80 12.45
CA ALA A 32 2.64 6.32 12.84
C ALA A 32 3.20 7.12 14.02
N MET A 33 3.07 8.44 13.98
CA MET A 33 3.51 9.32 15.05
C MET A 33 2.57 10.51 15.21
N VAL A 34 2.60 11.11 16.38
CA VAL A 34 1.84 12.31 16.67
C VAL A 34 2.71 13.26 17.51
N SER A 35 2.50 14.56 17.42
CA SER A 35 3.29 15.54 18.18
C SER A 35 3.06 15.43 19.68
N ALA A 36 4.09 15.73 20.47
CA ALA A 36 3.96 15.91 21.90
C ALA A 36 3.03 17.10 22.23
N THR A 37 2.57 17.18 23.49
CA THR A 37 1.76 18.31 23.96
C THR A 37 2.58 19.60 24.08
N PHE A 38 3.88 19.48 24.34
CA PHE A 38 4.81 20.59 24.47
C PHE A 38 6.06 20.33 23.62
N GLY A 39 6.54 21.35 22.91
CA GLY A 39 7.70 21.26 22.03
C GLY A 39 7.39 20.70 20.64
N ASP A 40 8.44 20.43 19.87
CA ASP A 40 8.36 19.94 18.48
C ASP A 40 8.60 18.42 18.38
N GLU A 41 8.64 17.72 19.51
CA GLU A 41 8.88 16.28 19.54
C GLU A 41 7.68 15.48 19.01
N MET A 42 7.95 14.33 18.39
CA MET A 42 6.95 13.40 17.89
C MET A 42 7.08 12.07 18.65
N TRP A 43 5.98 11.53 19.15
CA TRP A 43 5.93 10.23 19.82
C TRP A 43 5.37 9.16 18.90
N ASN A 44 5.92 7.94 19.02
CA ASN A 44 5.43 6.78 18.29
C ASN A 44 3.99 6.45 18.72
N ALA A 45 3.11 6.34 17.74
CA ALA A 45 1.69 6.06 17.92
C ALA A 45 1.29 4.61 17.59
N LYS A 46 2.23 3.80 17.10
CA LYS A 46 2.01 2.39 16.77
C LYS A 46 1.81 1.57 18.04
N GLY A 47 0.77 0.73 18.06
CA GLY A 47 0.41 -0.13 19.18
C GLY A 47 0.00 0.58 20.48
N VAL A 48 -0.31 1.87 20.42
CA VAL A 48 -0.68 2.68 21.61
C VAL A 48 -2.10 2.36 22.11
N GLY A 49 -3.01 1.96 21.21
CA GLY A 49 -4.42 1.75 21.51
C GLY A 49 -5.24 3.04 21.62
N MET A 50 -6.54 2.94 21.36
CA MET A 50 -7.43 4.10 21.21
C MET A 50 -7.51 4.91 22.50
N THR A 51 -7.60 4.25 23.65
CA THR A 51 -7.76 4.90 24.95
C THR A 51 -6.60 5.84 25.26
N GLN A 52 -5.36 5.37 25.07
CA GLN A 52 -4.17 6.19 25.33
C GLN A 52 -4.04 7.29 24.28
N PHE A 53 -4.28 6.98 23.00
CA PHE A 53 -4.28 7.98 21.93
C PHE A 53 -5.27 9.12 22.21
N MET A 54 -6.52 8.81 22.57
CA MET A 54 -7.55 9.80 22.89
C MET A 54 -7.22 10.59 24.15
N THR A 55 -6.60 9.96 25.16
CA THR A 55 -6.14 10.67 26.37
C THR A 55 -5.11 11.74 26.03
N VAL A 56 -4.15 11.42 25.15
CA VAL A 56 -3.15 12.40 24.70
C VAL A 56 -3.79 13.45 23.79
N LEU A 57 -4.72 13.06 22.90
CA LEU A 57 -5.42 14.01 22.04
C LEU A 57 -6.20 15.05 22.85
N ASN A 58 -6.91 14.60 23.89
CA ASN A 58 -7.76 15.46 24.72
C ASN A 58 -6.98 16.31 25.72
N SER A 59 -5.76 15.92 26.09
CA SER A 59 -4.93 16.69 27.03
C SER A 59 -4.15 17.83 26.36
N ARG A 60 -4.22 17.95 25.02
CA ARG A 60 -3.50 19.00 24.30
C ARG A 60 -4.08 20.38 24.55
N PHE A 61 -3.17 21.33 24.79
CA PHE A 61 -3.44 22.76 24.74
C PHE A 61 -2.92 23.33 23.42
N GLY A 62 -3.80 23.90 22.60
CA GLY A 62 -3.45 24.54 21.33
C GLY A 62 -4.38 24.16 20.19
N ALA A 63 -4.30 24.92 19.10
CA ALA A 63 -5.17 24.75 17.93
C ALA A 63 -4.66 23.74 16.90
N THR A 64 -3.37 23.37 16.95
CA THR A 64 -2.72 22.59 15.88
C THR A 64 -2.08 21.32 16.41
N ILE A 65 -2.25 20.24 15.66
CA ILE A 65 -1.65 18.92 15.90
C ILE A 65 -0.88 18.50 14.65
N ARG A 66 0.31 17.91 14.84
CA ARG A 66 1.06 17.30 13.73
C ARG A 66 0.93 15.79 13.80
N LEU A 67 0.58 15.18 12.67
CA LEU A 67 0.42 13.73 12.52
C LEU A 67 1.37 13.24 11.44
N ALA A 68 2.15 12.20 11.75
CA ALA A 68 2.88 11.43 10.74
C ALA A 68 2.02 10.23 10.37
N LEU A 69 1.63 10.15 9.09
CA LEU A 69 0.73 9.14 8.58
C LEU A 69 1.47 8.21 7.62
N GLU A 70 1.25 6.91 7.78
CA GLU A 70 1.64 5.90 6.81
C GLU A 70 0.44 5.62 5.91
N LYS A 71 0.62 5.76 4.59
CA LYS A 71 -0.41 5.39 3.62
C LYS A 71 -0.52 3.88 3.60
N GLU A 72 -1.75 3.36 3.65
CA GLU A 72 -2.00 2.00 3.20
C GLU A 72 -1.64 1.91 1.73
N ASP A 73 -0.67 1.05 1.42
CA ASP A 73 -0.20 0.84 0.06
C ASP A 73 -1.25 0.04 -0.73
N LYS A 74 -2.30 0.73 -1.21
CA LYS A 74 -3.38 0.15 -2.03
C LYS A 74 -2.85 -0.50 -3.32
N ASN A 75 -1.63 -0.17 -3.73
CA ASN A 75 -0.96 -0.77 -4.88
C ASN A 75 -0.65 -2.26 -4.67
N LEU A 76 -0.37 -2.69 -3.44
CA LEU A 76 -0.10 -4.10 -3.14
C LEU A 76 -1.36 -4.94 -3.31
N LEU A 77 -2.49 -4.46 -2.78
CA LEU A 77 -3.76 -5.17 -2.86
C LEU A 77 -4.29 -5.18 -4.30
N SER A 78 -4.23 -4.06 -5.02
CA SER A 78 -4.62 -4.03 -6.44
C SER A 78 -3.70 -4.88 -7.34
N SER A 79 -2.39 -4.89 -7.12
CA SER A 79 -1.45 -5.75 -7.85
C SER A 79 -1.67 -7.24 -7.54
N PHE A 80 -2.01 -7.55 -6.30
CA PHE A 80 -2.37 -8.90 -5.87
C PHE A 80 -3.69 -9.35 -6.51
N PHE A 81 -4.75 -8.53 -6.47
CA PHE A 81 -6.03 -8.82 -7.13
C PHE A 81 -5.90 -8.88 -8.65
N ALA A 82 -5.07 -8.05 -9.28
CA ALA A 82 -4.77 -8.11 -10.71
C ALA A 82 -4.07 -9.42 -11.11
N SER A 83 -3.34 -10.04 -10.19
CA SER A 83 -2.70 -11.35 -10.40
C SER A 83 -3.69 -12.51 -10.31
N PHE A 84 -4.82 -12.33 -9.63
CA PHE A 84 -5.91 -13.31 -9.51
C PHE A 84 -7.10 -13.07 -10.45
N ALA A 85 -7.18 -11.89 -11.08
CA ALA A 85 -8.20 -11.60 -12.07
C ALA A 85 -8.00 -12.51 -13.30
N PRO A 86 -9.04 -13.21 -13.78
CA PRO A 86 -8.95 -14.01 -15.00
C PRO A 86 -8.60 -13.05 -16.14
N LYS A 87 -7.42 -13.26 -16.75
CA LYS A 87 -7.01 -12.48 -17.93
C LYS A 87 -8.12 -12.60 -18.97
N PRO A 88 -8.65 -11.47 -19.50
CA PRO A 88 -9.63 -11.53 -20.58
C PRO A 88 -9.00 -12.31 -21.73
N THR A 89 -9.65 -13.42 -22.08
CA THR A 89 -9.30 -14.29 -23.20
C THR A 89 -9.69 -13.60 -24.50
N ASP A 90 -8.92 -12.57 -24.87
CA ASP A 90 -8.89 -12.09 -26.25
C ASP A 90 -8.13 -13.14 -27.07
N GLY A 91 -8.91 -14.09 -27.62
CA GLY A 91 -8.47 -15.22 -28.46
C GLY A 91 -7.72 -14.88 -29.74
N VAL A 92 -7.19 -13.66 -29.86
CA VAL A 92 -6.35 -13.19 -30.97
C VAL A 92 -4.86 -13.15 -30.56
N THR A 93 -4.55 -13.15 -29.26
CA THR A 93 -3.16 -13.00 -28.78
C THR A 93 -2.41 -14.34 -28.61
N ASP A 94 -3.14 -15.46 -28.47
CA ASP A 94 -2.53 -16.76 -28.23
C ASP A 94 -1.81 -17.34 -29.45
N GLN A 95 -2.29 -17.08 -30.67
CA GLN A 95 -1.61 -17.59 -31.87
C GLN A 95 -0.20 -16.99 -32.04
N LYS A 96 -0.03 -15.69 -31.75
CA LYS A 96 1.28 -15.02 -31.86
C LYS A 96 2.26 -15.44 -30.77
N LYS A 97 1.76 -15.75 -29.57
CA LYS A 97 2.59 -16.25 -28.46
C LYS A 97 2.99 -17.71 -28.67
N GLN A 98 2.06 -18.56 -29.13
CA GLN A 98 2.36 -19.95 -29.51
C GLN A 98 3.32 -20.03 -30.70
N ALA A 99 3.17 -19.15 -31.70
CA ALA A 99 4.10 -19.08 -32.83
C ALA A 99 5.52 -18.65 -32.38
N ASN A 100 5.64 -17.66 -31.48
CA ASN A 100 6.93 -17.23 -30.94
C ASN A 100 7.61 -18.34 -30.11
N LEU A 101 6.84 -19.06 -29.28
CA LEU A 101 7.36 -20.16 -28.49
C LEU A 101 7.87 -21.30 -29.39
N LYS A 102 7.11 -21.66 -30.43
CA LYS A 102 7.52 -22.72 -31.37
C LYS A 102 8.81 -22.36 -32.11
N SER A 103 8.96 -21.11 -32.55
CA SER A 103 10.21 -20.66 -33.18
C SER A 103 11.40 -20.64 -32.23
N GLN A 104 11.20 -20.39 -30.93
CA GLN A 104 12.27 -20.45 -29.94
C GLN A 104 12.69 -21.89 -29.66
N PHE A 105 11.75 -22.84 -29.56
CA PHE A 105 12.06 -24.25 -29.38
C PHE A 105 12.82 -24.84 -30.59
N GLU A 106 12.44 -24.49 -31.82
CA GLU A 106 13.15 -24.94 -33.03
C GLU A 106 14.59 -24.40 -33.08
N GLN A 107 14.81 -23.11 -32.76
CA GLN A 107 16.15 -22.53 -32.69
C GLN A 107 17.02 -23.14 -31.59
N GLU A 108 16.43 -23.48 -30.44
CA GLU A 108 17.15 -24.16 -29.38
C GLU A 108 17.47 -25.62 -29.73
N GLU A 109 16.57 -26.33 -30.41
CA GLU A 109 16.82 -27.69 -30.90
C GLU A 109 17.96 -27.72 -31.93
N GLU A 110 18.00 -26.78 -32.86
CA GLU A 110 19.07 -26.66 -33.86
C GLU A 110 20.41 -26.34 -33.19
N ARG A 111 20.41 -25.40 -32.24
CA ARG A 111 21.59 -25.04 -31.44
C ARG A 111 22.09 -26.21 -30.59
N LEU A 112 21.18 -27.04 -30.06
CA LEU A 112 21.52 -28.23 -29.28
C LEU A 112 22.03 -29.36 -30.18
N LYS A 113 21.47 -29.55 -31.38
CA LYS A 113 21.97 -30.50 -32.39
C LYS A 113 23.38 -30.12 -32.86
N ASP A 114 23.64 -28.84 -33.13
CA ASP A 114 24.97 -28.36 -33.53
C ASP A 114 26.02 -28.51 -32.41
N LYS A 115 25.60 -28.47 -31.14
CA LYS A 115 26.45 -28.73 -29.97
C LYS A 115 26.56 -30.21 -29.57
N SER A 116 25.71 -31.09 -30.10
CA SER A 116 25.70 -32.52 -29.77
C SER A 116 26.63 -33.36 -30.65
N PHE A 117 27.28 -32.77 -31.66
CA PHE A 117 28.18 -33.46 -32.60
C PHE A 117 29.66 -33.02 -32.51
N ARG A 118 30.13 -32.59 -31.32
CA ARG A 118 31.56 -32.48 -31.01
C ARG A 118 31.93 -33.20 -29.72
#